data_AF-A0A496TWB1-F1
#
_entry.id   AF-A0A496TWB1-F1
#
_cell.length_a   1.000
_cell.length_b   1.000
_cell.length_c   1.000
_cell.angle_alpha   90.00
_cell.angle_beta   90.00
_cell.angle_gamma   90.00
#
_symmetry.space_group_name_H-M   'P 1'
#
loop_
_entity.id
_entity.type
_entity.pdbx_description
1 polymer ?
#
loop_
_entity_poly.entity_id
_entity_poly.type
_entity_poly.pdbx_seq_one_letter_code
_entity_poly.pdbx_strand_id
1 'polypeptide(L)' 'MYKWDRTLYTEKLLRKNSINKIFTMYADNFGYGWFIRKKFNRKVIYINGRSPGFSTYLARYIDDDMCIIVLGNN' A
#
# COMPACT_ATOMS: atom_id res chain seq x y z
N MET A 1 1.91 -2.33 -11.12
CA MET A 1 1.46 -2.23 -9.71
C MET A 1 1.11 -3.58 -9.08
N TYR A 2 0.36 -4.48 -9.73
CA TYR A 2 0.04 -5.79 -9.11
C TYR A 2 1.28 -6.64 -8.76
N LYS A 3 2.23 -6.79 -9.68
CA LYS A 3 3.51 -7.48 -9.40
C LYS A 3 4.27 -6.87 -8.22
N TRP A 4 4.21 -5.55 -8.06
CA TRP A 4 4.83 -4.85 -6.93
C TRP A 4 4.16 -5.25 -5.60
N ASP A 5 2.84 -5.22 -5.55
CA ASP A 5 2.08 -5.70 -4.39
C ASP A 5 2.41 -7.17 -4.06
N ARG A 6 2.42 -8.06 -5.07
CA ARG A 6 2.73 -9.49 -4.86
C ARG A 6 4.14 -9.72 -4.31
N THR A 7 5.14 -8.99 -4.79
CA THR A 7 6.52 -9.13 -4.32
C THR A 7 6.66 -8.78 -2.82
N LEU A 8 5.82 -7.89 -2.29
CA LEU A 8 5.84 -7.47 -0.88
C LEU A 8 5.30 -8.54 0.11
N TYR A 9 4.77 -9.66 -0.38
CA TYR A 9 4.47 -10.84 0.43
C TYR A 9 5.64 -11.84 0.47
N THR A 10 6.71 -11.56 -0.25
CA THR A 10 7.90 -12.40 -0.36
C THR A 10 9.13 -11.66 0.16
N GLU A 11 10.23 -12.38 0.39
CA GLU A 11 11.51 -11.76 0.74
C GLU A 11 12.42 -11.50 -0.47
N LYS A 12 11.91 -11.62 -1.71
CA LYS A 12 12.71 -11.47 -2.94
C LYS A 12 13.26 -10.06 -3.14
N LEU A 13 12.55 -9.04 -2.67
CA LEU A 13 12.96 -7.64 -2.78
C LEU A 13 13.54 -7.10 -1.46
N LEU A 14 12.88 -7.42 -0.33
CA LEU A 14 13.25 -6.93 0.99
C LEU A 14 13.05 -8.04 2.01
N ARG A 15 13.92 -8.10 3.03
CA ARG A 15 13.72 -8.98 4.18
C ARG A 15 12.43 -8.65 4.91
N LYS A 16 11.79 -9.64 5.54
CA LYS A 16 10.55 -9.50 6.30
C LYS A 16 10.62 -8.40 7.36
N ASN A 17 11.77 -8.24 8.03
CA ASN A 17 11.96 -7.15 9.00
C ASN A 17 11.86 -5.76 8.33
N SER A 18 12.43 -5.59 7.13
CA SER A 18 12.30 -4.34 6.38
C SER A 18 10.86 -4.10 5.91
N ILE A 19 10.17 -5.15 5.46
CA ILE A 19 8.74 -5.07 5.09
C ILE A 19 7.89 -4.67 6.29
N ASN A 20 8.13 -5.27 7.45
CA ASN A 20 7.44 -4.91 8.70
C ASN A 20 7.67 -3.44 9.03
N LYS A 21 8.91 -2.94 8.96
CA LYS A 21 9.22 -1.52 9.20
C LYS A 21 8.48 -0.58 8.24
N ILE A 22 8.37 -0.92 6.96
CA ILE A 22 7.65 -0.10 5.97
C ILE A 22 6.16 0.07 6.37
N PHE A 23 5.55 -0.97 6.90
CA PHE A 23 4.13 -1.00 7.29
C PHE A 23 3.89 -0.82 8.79
N THR A 24 4.92 -0.46 9.56
CA THR A 24 4.77 -0.02 10.95
C THR A 24 4.17 1.37 10.95
N MET A 25 3.16 1.57 11.79
CA MET A 25 2.56 2.88 12.00
C MET A 25 3.45 3.70 12.92
N TYR A 26 3.93 4.84 12.45
CA TYR A 26 4.75 5.77 13.23
C TYR A 26 3.90 6.94 13.75
N ALA A 27 3.75 8.01 12.96
CA ALA A 27 2.93 9.18 13.31
C ALA A 27 1.76 9.31 12.33
N ASP A 28 0.63 9.87 12.79
CA ASP A 28 -0.56 10.17 11.98
C ASP A 28 -1.02 9.06 11.05
N ASN A 29 -0.97 7.84 11.60
CA ASN A 29 -1.37 6.64 10.89
C ASN A 29 -0.54 6.40 9.60
N PHE A 30 0.72 6.84 9.57
CA PHE A 30 1.62 6.78 8.41
C PHE A 30 2.82 5.85 8.69
N GLY A 31 3.15 5.02 7.69
CA GLY A 31 4.35 4.19 7.64
C GLY A 31 5.42 4.82 6.74
N TYR A 32 6.40 4.04 6.27
CA TYR A 32 7.39 4.57 5.33
C TYR A 32 6.81 4.71 3.92
N GLY A 33 6.17 5.85 3.67
CA GLY A 33 5.55 6.18 2.38
C GLY A 33 4.16 5.57 2.17
N TRP A 34 3.51 5.10 3.24
CA TRP A 34 2.20 4.44 3.17
C TRP A 34 1.25 4.98 4.21
N PHE A 35 0.00 5.19 3.83
CA PHE A 35 -1.09 5.39 4.78
C PHE A 35 -1.55 4.05 5.31
N ILE A 36 -1.70 3.92 6.62
CA ILE A 36 -2.19 2.73 7.30
C ILE A 36 -3.49 3.13 8.00
N ARG A 37 -4.64 2.61 7.60
CA ARG A 37 -5.95 2.99 8.15
C ARG A 37 -6.83 1.77 8.37
N LYS A 38 -8.02 1.99 8.94
CA LYS A 38 -9.12 1.02 8.98
C LYS A 38 -10.26 1.54 8.10
N LYS A 39 -10.71 0.76 7.12
CA LYS A 39 -11.85 1.08 6.25
C LYS A 39 -12.79 -0.11 6.21
N PHE A 40 -14.09 0.11 6.43
CA PHE A 40 -15.09 -0.97 6.50
C PHE A 40 -14.69 -2.08 7.50
N ASN A 41 -14.18 -1.67 8.66
CA ASN A 41 -13.64 -2.55 9.70
C ASN A 41 -12.41 -3.39 9.31
N ARG A 42 -11.82 -3.17 8.11
CA ARG A 42 -10.63 -3.90 7.62
C ARG A 42 -9.38 -3.01 7.64
N LYS A 43 -8.22 -3.60 7.93
CA LYS A 43 -6.94 -2.89 7.82
C LYS A 43 -6.64 -2.63 6.35
N VAL A 44 -6.30 -1.39 6.02
CA VAL A 44 -5.91 -0.99 4.66
C VAL A 44 -4.59 -0.24 4.70
N ILE A 45 -3.68 -0.63 3.82
CA ILE A 45 -2.41 0.05 3.57
C ILE A 45 -2.48 0.61 2.16
N TYR A 46 -2.37 1.93 2.00
CA TYR A 46 -2.57 2.55 0.70
C TYR A 46 -1.64 3.74 0.44
N ILE A 47 -1.54 4.08 -0.83
CA ILE A 47 -0.89 5.31 -1.32
C ILE A 47 -1.69 5.84 -2.50
N ASN A 48 -1.71 7.16 -2.65
CA ASN A 48 -2.26 7.85 -3.81
C ASN A 48 -1.14 8.63 -4.51
N GLY A 49 -1.25 8.75 -5.83
CA GLY A 49 -0.33 9.54 -6.65
C GLY A 49 -1.11 10.54 -7.49
N ARG A 50 -0.50 11.71 -7.71
CA ARG A 50 -1.06 12.73 -8.58
C ARG A 50 0.05 13.40 -9.37
N SER A 51 -0.19 13.55 -10.67
CA SER A 51 0.63 14.30 -11.61
C SER A 51 -0.31 15.04 -12.56
N PRO A 52 0.08 16.13 -13.24
CA PRO A 52 -0.76 16.74 -14.27
C PRO A 52 -1.19 15.68 -15.31
N GLY A 53 -2.48 15.56 -15.59
CA GLY A 53 -3.00 14.53 -16.50
C GLY A 53 -3.26 13.16 -15.86
N PHE A 54 -2.83 12.91 -14.61
CA PHE A 54 -2.81 11.55 -14.04
C PHE A 54 -3.16 11.49 -12.54
N SER A 55 -4.01 10.53 -12.18
CA SER A 55 -4.35 10.18 -10.80
C SER A 55 -4.21 8.68 -10.58
N THR A 56 -3.65 8.28 -9.43
CA THR A 56 -3.48 6.87 -9.09
C THR A 56 -3.84 6.59 -7.64
N TYR A 57 -4.33 5.37 -7.39
CA TYR A 57 -4.61 4.85 -6.06
C TYR A 57 -4.24 3.37 -6.00
N LEU A 58 -3.47 3.00 -4.97
CA LEU A 58 -3.11 1.62 -4.66
C LEU A 58 -3.50 1.35 -3.21
N ALA A 59 -4.38 0.39 -2.98
CA ALA A 59 -4.78 -0.06 -1.64
C ALA A 59 -4.62 -1.57 -1.49
N ARG A 60 -4.13 -1.98 -0.31
CA ARG A 60 -3.81 -3.34 0.06
C ARG A 60 -4.58 -3.70 1.34
N TYR A 61 -5.45 -4.71 1.25
CA TYR A 61 -6.13 -5.33 2.39
C TYR A 61 -5.46 -6.68 2.63
N ILE A 62 -4.39 -6.64 3.42
CA ILE A 62 -3.46 -7.76 3.58
C ILE A 62 -4.11 -8.98 4.23
N ASP A 63 -5.10 -8.76 5.10
CA ASP A 63 -5.82 -9.82 5.82
C ASP A 63 -6.81 -10.56 4.89
N ASP A 64 -7.21 -9.92 3.79
CA ASP A 64 -8.17 -10.45 2.79
C ASP A 64 -7.48 -10.90 1.48
N ASP A 65 -6.14 -10.83 1.41
CA ASP A 65 -5.35 -10.95 0.17
C ASP A 65 -5.90 -10.12 -1.02
N MET A 66 -6.38 -8.91 -0.75
CA MET A 66 -7.02 -8.07 -1.75
C MET A 66 -6.17 -6.84 -2.10
N CYS A 67 -6.00 -6.60 -3.41
CA CYS A 67 -5.26 -5.47 -3.97
C CYS A 67 -6.17 -4.68 -4.92
N ILE A 68 -6.38 -3.40 -4.61
CA ILE A 68 -7.18 -2.48 -5.43
C ILE A 68 -6.22 -1.49 -6.08
N ILE A 69 -6.30 -1.38 -7.41
CA ILE A 69 -5.51 -0.46 -8.22
C ILE A 69 -6.48 0.37 -9.07
N VAL A 70 -6.42 1.69 -8.94
CA VAL A 70 -7.20 2.63 -9.76
C VAL A 70 -6.24 3.60 -10.43
N LEU A 71 -6.44 3.80 -11.73
CA LEU A 71 -5.66 4.71 -12.58
C LEU A 71 -6.63 5.60 -13.35
N GLY A 72 -6.35 6.90 -13.42
CA GLY A 72 -7.14 7.87 -14.19
C GLY A 72 -6.23 8.80 -14.98
N ASN A 73 -6.67 9.14 -16.19
CA ASN A 73 -5.99 10.02 -17.15
C ASN A 73 -6.87 11.23 -17.49
N ASN A 74 -6.97 12.17 -16.54
CA ASN A 74 -7.81 13.36 -16.63
C ASN A 74 -6.97 14.61 -16.84
#